data_AF-A0A4S2EZ53-F1
#
_entry.id   AF-A0A4S2EZ53-F1
#
_cell.length_a   1.000
_cell.length_b   1.000
_cell.length_c   1.000
_cell.angle_alpha   90.00
_cell.angle_beta   90.00
_cell.angle_gamma   90.00
#
_symmetry.space_group_name_H-M   'P 1'
#
loop_
_entity.id
_entity.type
_entity.pdbx_description
1 polymer ?
#
loop_
_entity_poly.entity_id
_entity_poly.type
_entity_poly.pdbx_seq_one_letter_code
_entity_poly.pdbx_strand_id
1 'polypeptide(L)'
;MDADARTDSLEAVKRKLNVTWESDETDNRLYDVVETVSAVLGMRLGYGPSHTFTRDDGEAWGLFLNACLYEFSDALDDFWANYAGDVMACRLVVTSAAEGEGCGDAEA
;
A
#
# COMPACT_ATOMS: atom_id res chain seq x y z
N MET A 1 -7.93 -12.11 -11.03
CA MET A 1 -7.84 -12.86 -9.76
C MET A 1 -7.56 -11.88 -8.61
N ASP A 2 -8.17 -10.69 -8.65
CA ASP A 2 -7.69 -9.52 -7.89
C ASP A 2 -8.64 -9.09 -6.76
N ALA A 3 -9.80 -9.74 -6.67
CA ALA A 3 -10.81 -9.47 -5.65
C ALA A 3 -10.39 -9.97 -4.25
N ASP A 4 -9.70 -11.11 -4.17
CA ASP A 4 -9.21 -11.65 -2.90
C ASP A 4 -8.10 -10.77 -2.30
N ALA A 5 -7.15 -10.31 -3.12
CA ALA A 5 -6.06 -9.46 -2.65
C ALA A 5 -6.56 -8.13 -2.05
N ARG A 6 -7.56 -7.51 -2.69
CA ARG A 6 -8.19 -6.28 -2.18
C ARG A 6 -8.91 -6.52 -0.85
N THR A 7 -9.61 -7.66 -0.74
CA THR A 7 -10.35 -8.05 0.47
C THR A 7 -9.39 -8.31 1.63
N ASP A 8 -8.30 -9.05 1.38
CA ASP A 8 -7.25 -9.31 2.35
C ASP A 8 -6.62 -8.02 2.89
N SER A 9 -6.42 -7.04 2.01
CA SER A 9 -5.83 -5.75 2.39
C SER A 9 -6.77 -4.93 3.26
N LEU A 10 -8.07 -4.91 2.95
CA LEU A 10 -9.08 -4.26 3.79
C LEU A 10 -9.19 -4.92 5.16
N GLU A 11 -9.21 -6.24 5.22
CA GLU A 11 -9.23 -6.94 6.51
C GLU A 11 -7.98 -6.65 7.34
N ALA A 12 -6.81 -6.57 6.70
CA ALA A 12 -5.58 -6.22 7.40
C ALA A 12 -5.62 -4.79 7.96
N VAL A 13 -6.15 -3.83 7.20
CA VAL A 13 -6.37 -2.45 7.67
C VAL A 13 -7.38 -2.42 8.82
N LYS A 14 -8.51 -3.14 8.73
CA LYS A 14 -9.49 -3.27 9.82
C LYS A 14 -8.86 -3.81 11.10
N ARG A 15 -8.07 -4.88 10.99
CA ARG A 15 -7.32 -5.47 12.12
C ARG A 15 -6.31 -4.47 12.69
N LYS A 16 -5.62 -3.71 11.84
CA LYS A 16 -4.64 -2.68 12.25
C LYS A 16 -5.29 -1.53 13.00
N LEU A 17 -6.49 -1.10 12.56
CA LEU A 17 -7.29 -0.05 13.18
C LEU A 17 -8.07 -0.52 14.41
N ASN A 18 -8.03 -1.82 14.72
CA ASN A 18 -8.81 -2.44 15.80
C ASN A 18 -10.31 -2.10 15.70
N VAL A 19 -10.85 -2.05 14.48
CA VAL A 19 -12.28 -1.88 14.25
C VAL A 19 -12.97 -3.18 14.63
N THR A 20 -13.68 -3.16 15.75
CA THR A 20 -14.38 -4.33 16.31
C THR A 20 -15.88 -4.34 16.03
N TRP A 21 -16.40 -3.30 15.37
CA TRP A 21 -17.81 -3.19 15.00
C TRP A 21 -17.98 -3.26 13.48
N GLU A 22 -19.01 -3.94 13.03
CA GLU A 22 -19.41 -3.97 11.63
C GLU A 22 -20.35 -2.80 11.36
N SER A 23 -19.94 -1.90 10.46
CA SER A 23 -20.76 -0.76 10.03
C SER A 23 -20.45 -0.49 8.57
N ASP A 24 -21.49 -0.52 7.73
CA ASP A 24 -21.38 -0.24 6.30
C ASP A 24 -20.73 1.13 6.03
N GLU A 25 -20.97 2.12 6.90
CA GLU A 25 -20.35 3.44 6.82
C GLU A 25 -18.84 3.38 7.05
N THR A 26 -18.41 2.61 8.07
CA THR A 26 -16.98 2.44 8.36
C THR A 26 -16.30 1.67 7.23
N ASP A 27 -16.97 0.65 6.70
CA ASP A 27 -16.44 -0.15 5.60
C ASP A 27 -16.28 0.66 4.32
N ASN A 28 -17.30 1.43 3.93
CA ASN A 28 -17.20 2.34 2.77
C ASN A 28 -16.07 3.36 2.95
N ARG A 29 -15.94 3.95 4.15
CA ARG A 29 -14.84 4.87 4.43
C ARG A 29 -13.47 4.18 4.32
N LEU A 30 -13.35 2.94 4.78
CA LEU A 30 -12.10 2.17 4.65
C LEU A 30 -11.77 1.83 3.19
N TYR A 31 -12.77 1.56 2.36
CA TYR A 31 -12.58 1.42 0.91
C TYR A 31 -11.99 2.70 0.31
N ASP A 32 -12.56 3.87 0.62
CA ASP A 32 -12.08 5.15 0.10
C ASP A 32 -10.64 5.46 0.56
N VAL A 33 -10.33 5.16 1.83
CA VAL A 33 -8.97 5.30 2.40
C VAL A 33 -7.98 4.41 1.65
N VAL A 34 -8.32 3.12 1.47
CA VAL A 34 -7.44 2.17 0.78
C VAL A 34 -7.21 2.56 -0.66
N GLU A 35 -8.25 3.00 -1.39
CA GLU A 35 -8.09 3.43 -2.79
C GLU A 35 -7.22 4.69 -2.90
N THR A 36 -7.45 5.68 -2.03
CA THR A 36 -6.67 6.92 -1.99
C THR A 36 -5.19 6.66 -1.67
N VAL A 37 -4.94 5.91 -0.59
CA VAL A 37 -3.57 5.58 -0.15
C VAL A 37 -2.86 4.72 -1.19
N SER A 38 -3.54 3.71 -1.77
CA SER A 38 -2.92 2.84 -2.78
C SER A 38 -2.47 3.63 -4.01
N ALA A 39 -3.30 4.56 -4.50
CA ALA A 39 -2.97 5.40 -5.63
C ALA A 39 -1.77 6.32 -5.34
N VAL A 40 -1.79 7.03 -4.21
CA VAL A 40 -0.74 7.99 -3.87
C VAL A 40 0.57 7.29 -3.52
N LEU A 41 0.53 6.27 -2.67
CA LEU A 41 1.70 5.52 -2.24
C LEU A 41 2.31 4.73 -3.39
N GLY A 42 1.48 4.11 -4.23
CA GLY A 42 1.92 3.39 -5.43
C GLY A 42 2.75 4.29 -6.36
N MET A 43 2.22 5.47 -6.70
CA MET A 43 2.95 6.46 -7.50
C MET A 43 4.27 6.91 -6.85
N ARG A 44 4.30 7.06 -5.52
CA ARG A 44 5.51 7.50 -4.79
C ARG A 44 6.60 6.44 -4.76
N LEU A 45 6.21 5.18 -4.56
CA LEU A 45 7.13 4.03 -4.54
C LEU A 45 7.54 3.57 -5.94
N GLY A 46 6.84 4.02 -6.99
CA GLY A 46 7.12 3.64 -8.37
C GLY A 46 6.35 2.41 -8.85
N TYR A 47 5.35 1.96 -8.09
CA TYR A 47 4.39 0.97 -8.56
C TYR A 47 3.45 1.56 -9.62
N GLY A 48 2.81 0.68 -10.39
CA GLY A 48 1.76 1.07 -11.33
C GLY A 48 0.54 1.70 -10.62
N PRO A 49 -0.25 2.52 -11.34
CA PRO A 49 -1.40 3.24 -10.77
C PRO A 49 -2.53 2.33 -10.25
N SER A 50 -2.50 1.04 -10.62
CA SER A 50 -3.46 0.02 -10.20
C SER A 50 -2.83 -1.06 -9.32
N HIS A 51 -1.66 -0.78 -8.72
CA HIS A 51 -1.01 -1.74 -7.84
C HIS A 51 -1.86 -2.00 -6.60
N THR A 52 -2.07 -3.27 -6.30
CA THR A 52 -2.76 -3.70 -5.08
C THR A 52 -1.71 -4.16 -4.11
N PHE A 53 -1.52 -3.41 -3.02
CA PHE A 53 -0.57 -3.77 -1.98
C PHE A 53 -0.98 -5.08 -1.31
N THR A 54 -0.05 -6.03 -1.20
CA THR A 54 -0.23 -7.31 -0.51
C THR A 54 0.90 -7.53 0.51
N ARG A 55 0.81 -8.62 1.28
CA ARG A 55 1.88 -8.99 2.23
C ARG A 55 3.22 -9.29 1.55
N ASP A 56 3.21 -9.67 0.27
CA ASP A 56 4.40 -10.01 -0.49
C ASP A 56 5.24 -8.77 -0.85
N ASP A 57 4.64 -7.57 -0.79
CA ASP A 57 5.34 -6.28 -0.97
C ASP A 57 6.29 -5.93 0.20
N GLY A 58 6.33 -6.73 1.27
CA GLY A 58 7.33 -6.61 2.34
C GLY A 58 7.28 -5.26 3.07
N GLU A 59 8.31 -4.43 2.93
CA GLU A 59 8.37 -3.11 3.58
C GLU A 59 7.29 -2.15 3.08
N ALA A 60 6.95 -2.23 1.78
CA ALA A 60 5.87 -1.43 1.20
C ALA A 60 4.51 -1.77 1.83
N TRP A 61 4.30 -3.04 2.20
CA TRP A 61 3.09 -3.48 2.92
C TRP A 61 2.94 -2.78 4.28
N GLY A 62 4.04 -2.68 5.04
CA GLY A 62 4.06 -1.98 6.33
C GLY A 62 3.75 -0.48 6.19
N LEU A 63 4.34 0.16 5.18
CA LEU A 63 4.09 1.57 4.86
C LEU A 63 2.65 1.81 4.43
N PHE A 64 2.08 0.92 3.61
CA PHE A 64 0.68 0.97 3.21
C PHE A 64 -0.27 0.90 4.42
N LEU A 65 -0.08 -0.06 5.32
CA LEU A 65 -0.91 -0.17 6.52
C LEU A 65 -0.83 1.06 7.44
N ASN A 66 0.37 1.64 7.58
CA ASN A 66 0.55 2.86 8.37
C ASN A 66 -0.09 4.07 7.67
N ALA A 67 0.08 4.21 6.35
CA ALA A 67 -0.57 5.29 5.60
C ALA A 67 -2.10 5.22 5.70
N CYS A 68 -2.70 4.03 5.59
CA CYS A 68 -4.13 3.82 5.81
C CYS A 68 -4.59 4.21 7.22
N LEU A 69 -3.79 3.91 8.25
CA LEU A 69 -4.07 4.32 9.63
C LEU A 69 -4.08 5.85 9.79
N TYR A 70 -3.08 6.52 9.21
CA TYR A 70 -2.95 7.97 9.30
C TYR A 70 -4.03 8.70 8.49
N GLU A 71 -4.34 8.24 7.28
CA GLU A 71 -5.43 8.78 6.47
C GLU A 71 -6.79 8.60 7.16
N PHE A 72 -7.05 7.43 7.74
CA PHE A 72 -8.27 7.23 8.53
C PHE A 72 -8.36 8.18 9.74
N SER A 73 -7.20 8.60 10.27
CA SER A 73 -7.09 9.53 11.40
C SER A 73 -6.96 11.00 10.98
N ASP A 74 -7.11 11.32 9.69
CA ASP A 74 -6.95 12.67 9.12
C ASP A 74 -5.56 13.30 9.42
N ALA A 75 -4.51 12.47 9.39
CA ALA A 75 -3.13 12.84 9.71
C ALA A 75 -2.14 12.40 8.62
N LEU A 76 -2.60 12.20 7.37
CA LEU A 76 -1.75 11.67 6.31
C LEU A 76 -0.51 12.54 6.01
N ASP A 77 -0.60 13.85 6.24
CA ASP A 77 0.53 14.77 6.18
C ASP A 77 1.65 14.43 7.17
N ASP A 78 1.31 14.06 8.41
CA ASP A 78 2.27 13.59 9.42
C ASP A 78 2.93 12.27 9.01
N PHE A 79 2.21 11.38 8.32
CA PHE A 79 2.79 10.16 7.78
C PHE A 79 3.90 10.48 6.78
N TRP A 80 3.67 11.41 5.86
CA TRP A 80 4.68 11.81 4.88
C TRP A 80 5.91 12.46 5.51
N ALA A 81 5.73 13.18 6.63
CA ALA A 81 6.84 13.75 7.37
C ALA A 81 7.66 12.67 8.11
N ASN A 82 6.98 11.74 8.79
CA ASN A 82 7.62 10.74 9.65
C ASN A 82 8.27 9.60 8.88
N TYR A 83 7.63 9.15 7.78
CA TYR A 83 8.07 8.00 6.99
C TYR A 83 8.76 8.39 5.69
N ALA A 84 9.12 9.66 5.50
CA ALA A 84 9.81 10.13 4.30
C ALA A 84 11.06 9.29 3.96
N GLY A 85 11.86 8.96 4.97
CA GLY A 85 13.07 8.14 4.81
C GLY A 85 12.75 6.72 4.35
N ASP A 86 11.78 6.08 5.00
CA ASP A 86 11.36 4.71 4.67
C ASP A 86 10.72 4.62 3.28
N VAL A 87 9.91 5.62 2.89
CA VAL A 87 9.33 5.70 1.55
C VAL A 87 10.41 5.81 0.48
N MET A 88 11.47 6.59 0.72
CA MET A 88 12.58 6.72 -0.23
C MET A 88 13.41 5.44 -0.31
N ALA A 89 13.68 4.79 0.82
CA ALA A 89 14.39 3.51 0.86
C ALA A 89 13.60 2.42 0.14
N CYS A 90 12.31 2.31 0.44
CA CYS A 90 11.41 1.35 -0.18
C CYS A 90 11.28 1.61 -1.69
N ARG A 91 11.17 2.87 -2.11
CA ARG A 91 11.19 3.24 -3.54
C ARG A 91 12.44 2.72 -4.25
N LEU A 92 13.62 2.88 -3.64
CA LEU A 92 14.86 2.39 -4.24
C LEU A 92 14.81 0.88 -4.49
N VAL A 93 14.32 0.12 -3.49
CA VAL A 93 14.15 -1.33 -3.60
C VAL A 93 13.17 -1.68 -4.73
N VAL A 94 11.99 -1.06 -4.76
CA VAL A 94 10.95 -1.31 -5.78
C VAL A 94 11.45 -0.98 -7.18
N THR A 95 12.08 0.18 -7.36
CA THR A 95 12.62 0.58 -8.67
C THR A 95 13.78 -0.31 -9.10
N SER A 96 14.65 -0.73 -8.18
CA SER A 96 15.78 -1.61 -8.50
C SER A 96 15.34 -3.04 -8.81
N ALA A 97 14.25 -3.51 -8.21
CA ALA A 97 13.64 -4.79 -8.54
C ALA A 97 13.01 -4.76 -9.93
N ALA A 98 12.36 -3.65 -10.32
CA ALA A 98 11.80 -3.48 -11.66
C ALA A 98 12.87 -3.51 -12.78
N GLU A 99 14.10 -3.11 -12.48
CA GLU A 99 15.24 -3.20 -13.41
C GLU A 99 15.84 -4.62 -13.52
N GLY A 100 15.53 -5.52 -12.59
CA GLY A 100 16.04 -6.89 -12.54
C GLY A 100 15.27 -7.90 -13.41
N GLU A 101 14.04 -7.60 -13.80
CA GLU A 101 13.17 -8.51 -14.56
C GLU A 101 13.35 -8.44 -16.09
N GLY A 102 14.37 -7.72 -16.56
CA GLY A 102 14.66 -7.48 -17.98
C GLY A 102 15.85 -8.26 -18.58
N CYS A 103 16.33 -9.33 -17.97
CA CYS A 103 17.41 -10.15 -18.55
C CYS A 103 17.05 -11.63 -18.56
N GLY A 104 16.19 -12.01 -19.50
CA GLY A 104 15.81 -13.40 -19.69
C GLY A 104 15.22 -13.69 -21.07
N ASP A 105 15.78 -13.13 -22.15
CA ASP A 105 15.56 -13.66 -23.50
C ASP A 105 16.66 -13.19 -24.45
N ALA A 106 17.63 -14.06 -24.71
CA ALA A 106 18.13 -14.44 -26.04
C ALA A 106 19.45 -15.24 -25.90
N GLU A 107 19.70 -16.10 -26.89
CA GLU A 107 20.90 -16.92 -27.14
C GLU A 107 20.80 -18.36 -26.57
N ALA A 108 20.80 -19.44 -27.35
CA ALA A 108 20.85 -19.68 -28.80
C ALA A 108 20.44 -21.15 -29.05
#